data_AF-A0A2V8VJJ5-F1
#
_entry.id   AF-A0A2V8VJJ5-F1
#
_cell.length_a   1.000
_cell.length_b   1.000
_cell.length_c   1.000
_cell.angle_alpha   90.00
_cell.angle_beta   90.00
_cell.angle_gamma   90.00
#
_symmetry.space_group_name_H-M   'P 1'
#
loop_
_entity.id
_entity.type
_entity.pdbx_description
1 polymer ?
#
loop_
_entity_poly.entity_id
_entity_poly.type
_entity_poly.pdbx_seq_one_letter_code
_entity_poly.pdbx_strand_id
1 'polypeptide(L)'
;MVFSLLLFLPAGLALAQTTISSTPDQIYRLTPRSSFEEGCFDPCLCFAHFSDALIGTWRMTPGALDPRFRVYDITDVNWFLPGLDLRVTGKGTYRIGGEFALMHQLALDLVVGDRPVQHFDSGLVLGGAEFPEINLTISINNMVCHDTVFHVSAAPVLLREIVPYSLQGSSYNEGCYGPCDCAIVSRPLIGRFGLLTLRASDTGIDYAVLDIRWAVRDASTLTLSTATLVNGYGVYLTRAATIADPAGSTQRMILDLIEGGKGPTRFDSGLVPLGAPGDERFPLRVDIDVAEHGFACYDNVYSIHAKRRTAMMTPGTVDTEPTPIGVKPAP
;
A
#
# COMPACT_ATOMS: atom_id res chain seq x y z
N MET A 1 14.69 43.54 68.54
CA MET A 1 15.22 42.18 68.33
C MET A 1 14.02 41.25 68.36
N VAL A 2 13.59 40.50 67.34
CA VAL A 2 14.17 40.08 66.06
C VAL A 2 13.01 39.91 65.05
N PHE A 3 13.34 40.13 63.78
CA PHE A 3 12.57 40.13 62.54
C PHE A 3 11.61 38.92 62.32
N SER A 4 10.39 39.23 61.87
CA SER A 4 9.50 38.32 61.13
C SER A 4 10.03 38.10 59.71
N LEU A 5 10.13 36.84 59.28
CA LEU A 5 10.44 36.48 57.90
C LEU A 5 9.18 35.87 57.24
N LEU A 6 8.56 36.63 56.35
CA LEU A 6 7.53 36.17 55.42
C LEU A 6 8.19 35.44 54.25
N LEU A 7 7.83 34.17 54.05
CA LEU A 7 8.19 33.38 52.87
C LEU A 7 7.06 33.48 51.83
N PHE A 8 7.35 34.21 50.74
CA PHE A 8 6.55 34.25 49.52
C PHE A 8 6.86 33.00 48.67
N LEU A 9 5.85 32.19 48.34
CA LEU A 9 5.92 31.20 47.26
C LEU A 9 5.44 31.86 45.95
N PRO A 10 6.20 31.82 44.84
CA PRO A 10 5.66 32.18 43.54
C PRO A 10 4.87 31.00 42.96
N ALA A 11 3.64 31.29 42.53
CA ALA A 11 2.81 30.39 41.74
C ALA A 11 3.50 30.11 40.39
N GLY A 12 3.89 28.86 40.15
CA GLY A 12 4.40 28.42 38.86
C GLY A 12 3.30 28.44 37.81
N LEU A 13 3.47 29.29 36.80
CA LEU A 13 2.70 29.26 35.56
C LEU A 13 3.01 27.96 34.81
N ALA A 14 2.10 26.98 34.90
CA ALA A 14 2.12 25.82 34.04
C ALA A 14 1.66 26.24 32.64
N LEU A 15 2.60 26.38 31.70
CA LEU A 15 2.29 26.46 30.28
C LEU A 15 1.67 25.13 29.85
N ALA A 16 0.36 25.11 29.64
CA ALA A 16 -0.31 24.03 28.94
C ALA A 16 0.20 24.03 27.49
N GLN A 17 1.15 23.16 27.18
CA GLN A 17 1.54 22.90 25.80
C GLN A 17 0.41 22.12 25.15
N THR A 18 -0.34 22.77 24.27
CA THR A 18 -1.20 22.10 23.29
C THR A 18 -0.30 21.28 22.38
N THR A 19 -0.21 19.98 22.65
CA THR A 19 0.41 19.03 21.73
C THR A 19 -0.39 19.03 20.43
N ILE A 20 0.19 19.61 19.38
CA ILE A 20 -0.30 19.43 18.01
C ILE A 20 -0.16 17.94 17.73
N SER A 21 -1.28 17.22 17.78
CA SER A 21 -1.33 15.82 17.39
C SER A 21 -1.23 15.78 15.87
N SER A 22 0.00 15.86 15.34
CA SER A 22 0.25 15.50 13.94
C SER A 22 -0.15 14.05 13.80
N THR A 23 -1.14 13.73 12.96
CA THR A 23 -1.45 12.34 12.63
C THR A 23 -0.14 11.70 12.16
N PRO A 24 0.33 10.62 12.80
CA PRO A 24 1.54 9.95 12.36
C PRO A 24 1.33 9.47 10.93
N ASP A 25 2.44 9.11 10.30
CA ASP A 25 2.43 8.36 9.06
C ASP A 25 1.39 7.22 9.09
N GLN A 26 0.36 7.35 8.25
CA GLN A 26 -0.88 6.58 8.34
C GLN A 26 -1.29 6.08 6.95
N ILE A 27 -1.61 4.79 6.87
CA ILE A 27 -2.19 4.20 5.67
C ILE A 27 -3.71 4.44 5.68
N TYR A 28 -4.23 4.88 4.56
CA TYR A 28 -5.66 5.05 4.30
C TYR A 28 -6.14 3.96 3.35
N ARG A 29 -7.37 3.49 3.56
CA ARG A 29 -8.05 2.54 2.67
C ARG A 29 -9.35 3.15 2.15
N LEU A 30 -9.57 3.02 0.85
CA LEU A 30 -10.84 3.35 0.22
C LEU A 30 -11.96 2.46 0.76
N THR A 31 -13.06 3.08 1.12
CA THR A 31 -14.30 2.41 1.52
C THR A 31 -15.12 2.03 0.28
N PRO A 32 -16.08 1.10 0.41
CA PRO A 32 -16.98 0.72 -0.70
C PRO A 32 -17.83 1.86 -1.28
N ARG A 33 -17.87 3.04 -0.64
CA ARG A 33 -18.53 4.23 -1.20
C ARG A 33 -17.72 4.88 -2.32
N SER A 34 -16.44 4.56 -2.46
CA SER A 34 -15.58 5.19 -3.45
C SER A 34 -15.94 4.71 -4.86
N SER A 35 -15.99 5.65 -5.80
CA SER A 35 -16.35 5.39 -7.20
C SER A 35 -15.43 6.14 -8.16
N PHE A 36 -15.48 5.71 -9.42
CA PHE A 36 -14.82 6.34 -10.54
C PHE A 36 -15.83 6.53 -11.66
N GLU A 37 -15.86 7.73 -12.24
CA GLU A 37 -16.73 8.11 -13.35
C GLU A 37 -15.93 8.82 -14.44
N GLU A 38 -16.14 8.43 -15.70
CA GLU A 38 -15.51 9.09 -16.85
C GLU A 38 -16.54 9.30 -17.95
N GLY A 39 -16.70 10.54 -18.41
CA GLY A 39 -17.65 10.86 -19.47
C GLY A 39 -18.20 12.27 -19.36
N CYS A 40 -19.42 12.47 -19.87
CA CYS A 40 -20.02 13.79 -19.99
C CYS A 40 -20.89 14.17 -18.79
N PHE A 41 -20.50 15.22 -18.10
CA PHE A 41 -21.30 15.88 -17.08
C PHE A 41 -22.04 17.09 -17.67
N ASP A 42 -22.94 17.67 -16.88
CA ASP A 42 -23.65 18.89 -17.24
C ASP A 42 -22.66 19.99 -17.68
N PRO A 43 -22.98 20.79 -18.71
CA PRO A 43 -24.20 20.82 -19.52
C PRO A 43 -24.14 19.98 -20.82
N CYS A 44 -23.06 19.22 -21.08
CA CYS A 44 -22.85 18.58 -22.38
C CYS A 44 -23.73 17.33 -22.62
N LEU A 45 -24.28 16.72 -21.56
CA LEU A 45 -25.38 15.72 -21.59
C LEU A 45 -25.25 14.58 -22.63
N CYS A 46 -24.03 14.16 -22.97
CA CYS A 46 -23.81 12.85 -23.60
C CYS A 46 -23.87 11.75 -22.54
N PHE A 47 -23.99 10.50 -23.00
CA PHE A 47 -24.04 9.34 -22.12
C PHE A 47 -22.76 9.25 -21.26
N ALA A 48 -22.85 9.68 -20.01
CA ALA A 48 -21.84 9.44 -19.00
C ALA A 48 -22.01 8.01 -18.52
N HIS A 49 -20.94 7.21 -18.57
CA HIS A 49 -21.00 5.83 -18.12
C HIS A 49 -19.75 5.44 -17.36
N PHE A 50 -19.90 4.34 -16.64
CA PHE A 50 -18.93 3.70 -15.75
C PHE A 50 -18.89 4.34 -14.37
N SER A 51 -19.56 3.68 -13.42
CA SER A 51 -19.28 3.80 -11.99
C SER A 51 -18.67 2.47 -11.59
N ASP A 52 -17.35 2.41 -11.53
CA ASP A 52 -16.65 1.21 -11.08
C ASP A 52 -16.29 1.29 -9.60
N ALA A 53 -16.24 0.13 -8.96
CA ALA A 53 -15.77 0.03 -7.58
C ALA A 53 -14.30 0.45 -7.53
N LEU A 54 -14.01 1.55 -6.85
CA LEU A 54 -12.64 2.00 -6.63
C LEU A 54 -12.15 1.41 -5.31
N ILE A 55 -11.12 0.57 -5.39
CA ILE A 55 -10.49 -0.04 -4.21
C ILE A 55 -9.02 0.34 -4.14
N GLY A 56 -8.44 0.33 -2.94
CA GLY A 56 -7.02 0.59 -2.78
C GLY A 56 -6.67 1.36 -1.54
N THR A 57 -5.42 1.81 -1.52
CA THR A 57 -4.82 2.51 -0.38
C THR A 57 -3.96 3.68 -0.81
N TRP A 58 -3.58 4.51 0.15
CA TRP A 58 -2.46 5.44 0.03
C TRP A 58 -1.81 5.65 1.39
N ARG A 59 -0.65 6.29 1.41
CA ARG A 59 0.05 6.72 2.61
C ARG A 59 -0.13 8.22 2.81
N MET A 60 -0.44 8.64 4.03
CA MET A 60 -0.60 10.03 4.41
C MET A 60 0.40 10.38 5.50
N THR A 61 1.16 11.46 5.31
CA THR A 61 2.14 11.96 6.27
C THR A 61 1.95 13.46 6.51
N PRO A 62 2.37 14.01 7.66
CA PRO A 62 2.37 15.45 7.86
C PRO A 62 3.17 16.16 6.78
N GLY A 63 2.56 17.13 6.11
CA GLY A 63 3.17 17.92 5.05
C GLY A 63 3.72 19.25 5.55
N ALA A 64 3.86 20.20 4.63
CA ALA A 64 4.39 21.54 4.93
C ALA A 64 3.60 22.29 6.01
N LEU A 65 4.28 23.10 6.81
CA LEU A 65 3.63 23.97 7.79
C LEU A 65 2.85 25.07 7.08
N ASP A 66 1.57 25.19 7.40
CA ASP A 66 0.70 26.29 6.95
C ASP A 66 -0.04 26.89 8.16
N PRO A 67 -0.08 28.22 8.33
CA PRO A 67 -0.73 28.85 9.49
C PRO A 67 -2.25 28.64 9.57
N ARG A 68 -2.90 28.34 8.43
CA ARG A 68 -4.36 28.26 8.28
C ARG A 68 -4.82 26.81 8.10
N PHE A 69 -3.96 25.95 7.56
CA PHE A 69 -4.29 24.57 7.23
C PHE A 69 -3.33 23.59 7.90
N ARG A 70 -3.85 22.46 8.35
CA ARG A 70 -3.05 21.25 8.50
C ARG A 70 -2.91 20.63 7.11
N VAL A 71 -1.69 20.52 6.64
CA VAL A 71 -1.34 19.96 5.33
C VAL A 71 -0.77 18.56 5.54
N TYR A 72 -1.16 17.65 4.67
CA TYR A 72 -0.67 16.29 4.62
C TYR A 72 -0.20 15.96 3.21
N ASP A 73 0.98 15.35 3.12
CA ASP A 73 1.47 14.77 1.87
C ASP A 73 0.84 13.39 1.70
N ILE A 74 0.31 13.16 0.50
CA ILE A 74 -0.22 11.87 0.06
C ILE A 74 0.81 11.23 -0.89
N THR A 75 1.29 10.06 -0.52
CA THR A 75 2.20 9.25 -1.34
C THR A 75 1.64 7.86 -1.56
N ASP A 76 2.25 7.13 -2.48
CA ASP A 76 1.96 5.72 -2.71
C ASP A 76 0.47 5.46 -2.97
N VAL A 77 -0.17 6.36 -3.74
CA VAL A 77 -1.54 6.12 -4.20
C VAL A 77 -1.53 4.84 -5.01
N ASN A 78 -2.32 3.89 -4.56
CA ASN A 78 -2.32 2.52 -5.03
C ASN A 78 -3.77 2.07 -5.12
N TRP A 79 -4.47 2.57 -6.14
CA TRP A 79 -5.86 2.21 -6.39
C TRP A 79 -5.98 1.29 -7.59
N PHE A 80 -7.13 0.62 -7.65
CA PHE A 80 -7.45 -0.35 -8.67
C PHE A 80 -8.95 -0.31 -8.95
N LEU A 81 -9.29 -0.40 -10.23
CA LEU A 81 -10.65 -0.47 -10.77
C LEU A 81 -10.85 -1.89 -11.29
N PRO A 82 -11.39 -2.82 -10.47
CA PRO A 82 -11.45 -4.22 -10.84
C PRO A 82 -12.30 -4.51 -12.07
N GLY A 83 -13.34 -3.70 -12.32
CA GLY A 83 -14.22 -3.85 -13.49
C GLY A 83 -13.52 -3.52 -14.82
N LEU A 84 -12.49 -2.67 -14.77
CA LEU A 84 -11.72 -2.24 -15.94
C LEU A 84 -10.31 -2.84 -15.98
N ASP A 85 -9.91 -3.57 -14.95
CA ASP A 85 -8.53 -4.02 -14.73
C ASP A 85 -7.50 -2.86 -14.80
N LEU A 86 -7.90 -1.68 -14.32
CA LEU A 86 -7.09 -0.46 -14.41
C LEU A 86 -6.45 -0.10 -13.06
N ARG A 87 -5.15 0.19 -13.11
CA ARG A 87 -4.37 0.72 -11.99
C ARG A 87 -4.48 2.24 -11.96
N VAL A 88 -4.60 2.83 -10.76
CA VAL A 88 -4.46 4.27 -10.56
C VAL A 88 -3.38 4.51 -9.53
N THR A 89 -2.34 5.24 -9.92
CA THR A 89 -1.18 5.53 -9.08
C THR A 89 -0.87 7.01 -9.07
N GLY A 90 -0.16 7.49 -8.05
CA GLY A 90 0.15 8.91 -7.95
C GLY A 90 0.47 9.38 -6.55
N LYS A 91 0.35 10.69 -6.37
CA LYS A 91 0.67 11.41 -5.14
C LYS A 91 -0.08 12.75 -5.11
N GLY A 92 -0.02 13.46 -4.00
CA GLY A 92 -0.58 14.79 -3.91
C GLY A 92 -0.63 15.31 -2.49
N THR A 93 -1.65 16.09 -2.20
CA THR A 93 -1.82 16.72 -0.88
C THR A 93 -3.27 16.68 -0.43
N TYR A 94 -3.44 16.59 0.89
CA TYR A 94 -4.71 16.86 1.56
C TYR A 94 -4.51 17.99 2.56
N ARG A 95 -5.38 18.98 2.54
CA ARG A 95 -5.35 20.08 3.52
C ARG A 95 -6.70 20.27 4.18
N ILE A 96 -6.68 20.56 5.47
CA ILE A 96 -7.87 20.79 6.29
C ILE A 96 -7.63 21.92 7.29
N GLY A 97 -8.55 22.87 7.37
CA GLY A 97 -8.43 24.07 8.20
C GLY A 97 -9.21 25.24 7.63
N GLY A 98 -8.78 26.46 7.95
CA GLY A 98 -9.45 27.70 7.56
C GLY A 98 -9.64 28.64 8.75
N GLU A 99 -9.67 29.95 8.48
CA GLU A 99 -9.77 30.99 9.51
C GLU A 99 -11.20 31.18 10.03
N PHE A 100 -12.20 31.07 9.14
CA PHE A 100 -13.59 31.40 9.44
C PHE A 100 -14.51 30.18 9.43
N ALA A 101 -14.22 29.21 8.56
CA ALA A 101 -14.96 27.98 8.42
C ALA A 101 -13.97 26.83 8.25
N LEU A 102 -14.36 25.64 8.70
CA LEU A 102 -13.58 24.42 8.46
C LEU A 102 -13.79 23.99 7.01
N MET A 103 -12.71 24.05 6.26
CA MET A 103 -12.64 23.71 4.85
C MET A 103 -11.61 22.61 4.67
N HIS A 104 -11.76 21.83 3.60
CA HIS A 104 -10.76 20.86 3.19
C HIS A 104 -10.67 20.74 1.68
N GLN A 105 -9.54 20.21 1.21
CA GLN A 105 -9.25 20.00 -0.20
C GLN A 105 -8.35 18.79 -0.36
N LEU A 106 -8.66 17.98 -1.36
CA LEU A 106 -7.83 16.87 -1.83
C LEU A 106 -7.39 17.20 -3.26
N ALA A 107 -6.08 17.26 -3.47
CA ALA A 107 -5.48 17.51 -4.78
C ALA A 107 -4.44 16.43 -5.08
N LEU A 108 -4.64 15.67 -6.15
CA LEU A 108 -3.84 14.50 -6.52
C LEU A 108 -3.37 14.59 -7.97
N ASP A 109 -2.12 14.26 -8.21
CA ASP A 109 -1.56 14.00 -9.54
C ASP A 109 -1.57 12.49 -9.77
N LEU A 110 -2.46 12.02 -10.66
CA LEU A 110 -2.76 10.61 -10.86
C LEU A 110 -2.43 10.15 -12.29
N VAL A 111 -1.90 8.94 -12.39
CA VAL A 111 -1.76 8.13 -13.61
C VAL A 111 -2.88 7.10 -13.59
N VAL A 112 -3.74 7.09 -14.62
CA VAL A 112 -4.85 6.13 -14.75
C VAL A 112 -4.56 5.17 -15.91
N GLY A 113 -4.24 3.92 -15.61
CA GLY A 113 -3.73 2.97 -16.59
C GLY A 113 -2.37 3.42 -17.12
N ASP A 114 -2.27 3.56 -18.44
CA ASP A 114 -1.07 4.06 -19.13
C ASP A 114 -1.23 5.51 -19.61
N ARG A 115 -2.28 6.21 -19.15
CA ARG A 115 -2.50 7.62 -19.48
C ARG A 115 -1.43 8.50 -18.82
N PRO A 116 -1.07 9.65 -19.43
CA PRO A 116 -0.22 10.63 -18.76
C PRO A 116 -0.76 11.06 -17.40
N VAL A 117 0.13 11.58 -16.55
CA VAL A 117 -0.25 12.19 -15.27
C VAL A 117 -1.27 13.31 -15.52
N GLN A 118 -2.38 13.27 -14.78
CA GLN A 118 -3.43 14.27 -14.78
C GLN A 118 -3.65 14.79 -13.36
N HIS A 119 -3.99 16.08 -13.25
CA HIS A 119 -4.26 16.73 -11.97
C HIS A 119 -5.76 16.63 -11.65
N PHE A 120 -6.07 16.13 -10.47
CA PHE A 120 -7.41 16.01 -9.93
C PHE A 120 -7.53 16.86 -8.67
N ASP A 121 -8.55 17.70 -8.59
CA ASP A 121 -8.76 18.58 -7.45
C ASP A 121 -10.24 18.56 -7.04
N SER A 122 -10.48 18.57 -5.73
CA SER A 122 -11.83 18.79 -5.18
C SER A 122 -12.22 20.27 -5.15
N GLY A 123 -11.24 21.16 -5.33
CA GLY A 123 -11.31 22.53 -4.87
C GLY A 123 -11.40 22.60 -3.34
N LEU A 124 -11.45 23.84 -2.83
CA LEU A 124 -11.63 24.07 -1.40
C LEU A 124 -13.13 24.03 -1.06
N VAL A 125 -13.54 22.99 -0.34
CA VAL A 125 -14.95 22.76 0.01
C VAL A 125 -15.17 22.83 1.52
N LEU A 126 -16.39 23.19 1.91
CA LEU A 126 -16.79 23.22 3.32
C LEU A 126 -16.88 21.80 3.86
N GLY A 127 -16.27 21.51 5.02
CA GLY A 127 -16.29 20.17 5.59
C GLY A 127 -15.06 19.82 6.43
N GLY A 128 -14.75 18.53 6.48
CA GLY A 128 -13.59 18.00 7.22
C GLY A 128 -13.82 17.74 8.71
N ALA A 129 -15.01 18.00 9.25
CA ALA A 129 -15.32 17.71 10.65
C ALA A 129 -15.20 16.21 11.00
N GLU A 130 -15.42 15.35 10.01
CA GLU A 130 -15.30 13.88 10.13
C GLU A 130 -13.85 13.38 10.06
N PHE A 131 -12.86 14.28 9.91
CA PHE A 131 -11.46 13.88 9.90
C PHE A 131 -11.12 13.08 11.17
N PRO A 132 -10.52 11.88 11.05
CA PRO A 132 -9.65 11.45 9.96
C PRO A 132 -10.33 10.78 8.75
N GLU A 133 -11.66 10.62 8.72
CA GLU A 133 -12.34 10.15 7.52
C GLU A 133 -12.30 11.22 6.41
N ILE A 134 -12.14 10.77 5.17
CA ILE A 134 -12.10 11.61 3.99
C ILE A 134 -13.26 11.21 3.09
N ASN A 135 -14.03 12.20 2.65
CA ASN A 135 -15.12 12.01 1.71
C ASN A 135 -15.19 13.24 0.79
N LEU A 136 -14.57 13.12 -0.39
CA LEU A 136 -14.40 14.22 -1.33
C LEU A 136 -14.53 13.72 -2.76
N THR A 137 -15.10 14.54 -3.62
CA THR A 137 -15.05 14.32 -5.07
C THR A 137 -13.91 15.13 -5.65
N ILE A 138 -13.05 14.49 -6.44
CA ILE A 138 -11.95 15.13 -7.17
C ILE A 138 -12.18 14.92 -8.68
N SER A 139 -11.82 15.91 -9.48
CA SER A 139 -12.04 15.88 -10.92
C SER A 139 -10.98 16.70 -11.66
N ILE A 140 -10.87 16.52 -12.97
CA ILE A 140 -9.93 17.29 -13.79
C ILE A 140 -10.57 18.63 -14.20
N ASN A 141 -11.86 18.62 -14.53
CA ASN A 141 -12.57 19.75 -15.13
C ASN A 141 -13.80 20.21 -14.31
N ASN A 142 -13.79 20.02 -12.99
CA ASN A 142 -14.88 20.42 -12.08
C ASN A 142 -16.24 19.80 -12.44
N MET A 143 -16.24 18.57 -12.98
CA MET A 143 -17.43 17.87 -13.45
C MET A 143 -18.20 18.66 -14.50
N VAL A 144 -17.50 19.32 -15.42
CA VAL A 144 -18.11 20.07 -16.53
C VAL A 144 -17.81 19.39 -17.85
N CYS A 145 -18.86 19.05 -18.59
CA CYS A 145 -18.73 18.37 -19.88
C CYS A 145 -17.87 17.10 -19.78
N HIS A 146 -16.91 16.86 -20.67
CA HIS A 146 -16.10 15.66 -20.60
C HIS A 146 -15.09 15.75 -19.44
N ASP A 147 -15.23 14.87 -18.46
CA ASP A 147 -14.38 14.85 -17.27
C ASP A 147 -14.10 13.41 -16.79
N THR A 148 -13.07 13.30 -15.95
CA THR A 148 -12.76 12.11 -15.17
C THR A 148 -12.88 12.48 -13.70
N VAL A 149 -13.67 11.72 -12.96
CA VAL A 149 -14.10 12.05 -11.61
C VAL A 149 -13.86 10.85 -10.71
N PHE A 150 -13.28 11.09 -9.54
CA PHE A 150 -13.22 10.12 -8.46
C PHE A 150 -14.04 10.64 -7.29
N HIS A 151 -14.97 9.82 -6.81
CA HIS A 151 -15.50 9.99 -5.46
C HIS A 151 -14.61 9.22 -4.49
N VAL A 152 -13.87 9.93 -3.66
CA VAL A 152 -12.86 9.38 -2.74
C VAL A 152 -13.46 9.35 -1.34
N SER A 153 -13.84 8.15 -0.89
CA SER A 153 -14.30 7.92 0.48
C SER A 153 -13.37 6.97 1.21
N ALA A 154 -12.62 7.42 2.21
CA ALA A 154 -11.58 6.61 2.86
C ALA A 154 -11.48 6.83 4.36
N ALA A 155 -10.90 5.84 5.04
CA ALA A 155 -10.63 5.86 6.46
C ALA A 155 -9.21 5.34 6.77
N PRO A 156 -8.61 5.74 7.91
CA PRO A 156 -7.37 5.18 8.40
C PRO A 156 -7.45 3.66 8.62
N VAL A 157 -6.38 2.96 8.25
CA VAL A 157 -6.20 1.54 8.49
C VAL A 157 -5.55 1.31 9.86
N LEU A 158 -6.13 0.42 10.66
CA LEU A 158 -5.50 0.00 11.91
C LEU A 158 -4.43 -1.06 11.61
N LEU A 159 -3.27 -0.97 12.26
CA LEU A 159 -2.15 -1.92 12.04
C LEU A 159 -2.55 -3.39 12.21
N ARG A 160 -3.54 -3.69 13.06
CA ARG A 160 -4.07 -5.06 13.26
C ARG A 160 -4.81 -5.63 12.05
N GLU A 161 -5.26 -4.77 11.13
CA GLU A 161 -5.92 -5.18 9.88
C GLU A 161 -4.90 -5.63 8.83
N ILE A 162 -3.64 -5.24 8.98
CA ILE A 162 -2.56 -5.63 8.08
C ILE A 162 -2.03 -6.98 8.54
N VAL A 163 -2.22 -8.00 7.71
CA VAL A 163 -1.75 -9.36 7.98
C VAL A 163 -0.29 -9.48 7.52
N PRO A 164 0.67 -9.73 8.42
CA PRO A 164 2.08 -9.77 8.06
C PRO A 164 2.49 -11.11 7.42
N TYR A 165 3.32 -11.04 6.38
CA TYR A 165 3.97 -12.16 5.70
C TYR A 165 5.48 -12.03 5.73
N SER A 166 6.18 -13.15 5.82
CA SER A 166 7.64 -13.22 5.71
C SER A 166 8.04 -14.09 4.54
N LEU A 167 9.03 -13.64 3.78
CA LEU A 167 9.62 -14.39 2.68
C LEU A 167 10.35 -15.64 3.19
N GLN A 168 10.20 -16.75 2.49
CA GLN A 168 10.73 -18.08 2.81
C GLN A 168 11.27 -18.74 1.54
N GLY A 169 12.59 -18.69 1.33
CA GLY A 169 13.20 -19.26 0.13
C GLY A 169 12.85 -18.51 -1.16
N SER A 170 12.47 -17.23 -1.05
CA SER A 170 12.23 -16.35 -2.19
C SER A 170 13.54 -16.00 -2.90
N SER A 171 13.44 -15.65 -4.19
CA SER A 171 14.59 -15.25 -5.00
C SER A 171 14.28 -14.06 -5.90
N TYR A 172 15.33 -13.34 -6.27
CA TYR A 172 15.32 -12.37 -7.35
C TYR A 172 16.18 -12.93 -8.48
N ASN A 173 15.58 -13.04 -9.66
CA ASN A 173 16.15 -13.65 -10.85
C ASN A 173 16.30 -12.58 -11.93
N GLU A 174 17.48 -12.48 -12.52
CA GLU A 174 17.79 -11.56 -13.61
C GLU A 174 18.37 -12.39 -14.75
N GLY A 175 17.74 -12.36 -15.92
CA GLY A 175 18.22 -13.11 -17.09
C GLY A 175 17.13 -13.43 -18.09
N CYS A 176 17.40 -14.40 -18.96
CA CYS A 176 16.49 -14.70 -20.07
C CYS A 176 15.50 -15.81 -19.74
N TYR A 177 14.24 -15.51 -20.02
CA TYR A 177 13.13 -16.45 -20.12
C TYR A 177 12.85 -16.72 -21.61
N GLY A 178 12.26 -17.88 -21.90
CA GLY A 178 11.97 -18.28 -23.28
C GLY A 178 11.21 -17.17 -24.04
N PRO A 179 11.56 -16.87 -25.30
CA PRO A 179 12.39 -17.64 -26.23
C PRO A 179 13.88 -17.26 -26.28
N CYS A 180 14.38 -16.40 -25.38
CA CYS A 180 15.79 -16.01 -25.40
C CYS A 180 16.64 -16.95 -24.52
N ASP A 181 17.85 -17.28 -24.98
CA ASP A 181 18.81 -18.15 -24.27
C ASP A 181 19.97 -17.32 -23.71
N CYS A 182 19.85 -16.88 -22.45
CA CYS A 182 20.96 -16.33 -21.68
C CYS A 182 20.92 -16.80 -20.22
N ALA A 183 22.05 -16.71 -19.52
CA ALA A 183 22.16 -17.18 -18.15
C ALA A 183 21.23 -16.41 -17.21
N ILE A 184 20.57 -17.12 -16.30
CA ILE A 184 19.80 -16.53 -15.21
C ILE A 184 20.70 -16.43 -13.99
N VAL A 185 20.84 -15.22 -13.45
CA VAL A 185 21.49 -14.97 -12.17
C VAL A 185 20.40 -14.93 -11.10
N SER A 186 20.45 -15.89 -10.18
CA SER A 186 19.52 -15.97 -9.05
C SER A 186 20.19 -15.48 -7.76
N ARG A 187 19.50 -14.61 -7.03
CA ARG A 187 19.94 -14.04 -5.75
C ARG A 187 18.89 -14.28 -4.67
N PRO A 188 19.29 -14.59 -3.42
CA PRO A 188 18.34 -14.75 -2.33
C PRO A 188 17.58 -13.45 -2.04
N LEU A 189 16.25 -13.55 -1.97
CA LEU A 189 15.35 -12.48 -1.57
C LEU A 189 14.84 -12.75 -0.16
N ILE A 190 15.06 -11.80 0.74
CA ILE A 190 14.59 -11.89 2.13
C ILE A 190 13.80 -10.65 2.49
N GLY A 191 12.87 -10.79 3.45
CA GLY A 191 12.10 -9.65 3.93
C GLY A 191 10.69 -9.99 4.35
N ARG A 192 9.84 -8.97 4.33
CA ARG A 192 8.43 -9.04 4.70
C ARG A 192 7.57 -8.08 3.91
N PHE A 193 6.27 -8.32 3.94
CA PHE A 193 5.23 -7.42 3.46
C PHE A 193 3.95 -7.66 4.26
N GLY A 194 2.96 -6.80 4.11
CA GLY A 194 1.63 -6.95 4.69
C GLY A 194 0.57 -7.08 3.61
N LEU A 195 -0.47 -7.87 3.89
CA LEU A 195 -1.69 -7.88 3.10
C LEU A 195 -2.83 -7.22 3.89
N LEU A 196 -3.53 -6.30 3.24
CA LEU A 196 -4.73 -5.67 3.76
C LEU A 196 -5.91 -6.00 2.85
N THR A 197 -6.96 -6.59 3.39
CA THR A 197 -8.19 -6.84 2.61
C THR A 197 -8.83 -5.51 2.19
N LEU A 198 -9.05 -5.36 0.89
CA LEU A 198 -9.75 -4.22 0.27
C LEU A 198 -11.21 -4.56 0.01
N ARG A 199 -11.45 -5.75 -0.53
CA ARG A 199 -12.77 -6.27 -0.88
C ARG A 199 -12.76 -7.79 -0.75
N ALA A 200 -13.84 -8.36 -0.24
CA ALA A 200 -14.07 -9.80 -0.21
C ALA A 200 -15.47 -10.10 -0.77
N SER A 201 -15.55 -11.08 -1.67
CA SER A 201 -16.77 -11.60 -2.26
C SER A 201 -16.73 -13.13 -2.28
N ASP A 202 -17.81 -13.74 -2.73
CA ASP A 202 -17.89 -15.16 -3.07
C ASP A 202 -16.93 -15.54 -4.22
N THR A 203 -16.66 -14.60 -5.12
CA THR A 203 -15.78 -14.78 -6.28
C THR A 203 -14.30 -14.56 -5.99
N GLY A 204 -13.91 -14.05 -4.83
CA GLY A 204 -12.50 -13.77 -4.55
C GLY A 204 -12.24 -12.74 -3.46
N ILE A 205 -10.96 -12.48 -3.21
CA ILE A 205 -10.53 -11.45 -2.27
C ILE A 205 -9.48 -10.56 -2.96
N ASP A 206 -9.66 -9.25 -2.83
CA ASP A 206 -8.71 -8.25 -3.29
C ASP A 206 -7.95 -7.69 -2.08
N TYR A 207 -6.63 -7.67 -2.17
CA TYR A 207 -5.73 -7.18 -1.15
C TYR A 207 -4.86 -6.04 -1.66
N ALA A 208 -4.56 -5.08 -0.79
CA ALA A 208 -3.39 -4.22 -0.98
C ALA A 208 -2.16 -4.94 -0.42
N VAL A 209 -1.06 -4.85 -1.17
CA VAL A 209 0.28 -5.25 -0.73
C VAL A 209 0.96 -4.00 -0.18
N LEU A 210 1.30 -4.05 1.11
CA LEU A 210 1.78 -2.91 1.89
C LEU A 210 3.10 -3.23 2.58
N ASP A 211 3.81 -2.19 3.01
CA ASP A 211 5.03 -2.29 3.83
C ASP A 211 6.04 -3.30 3.28
N ILE A 212 6.24 -3.31 1.95
CA ILE A 212 7.27 -4.11 1.31
C ILE A 212 8.63 -3.64 1.85
N ARG A 213 9.32 -4.55 2.53
CA ARG A 213 10.67 -4.34 3.07
C ARG A 213 11.49 -5.56 2.75
N TRP A 214 12.06 -5.58 1.55
CA TRP A 214 12.86 -6.68 1.05
C TRP A 214 14.32 -6.25 0.87
N ALA A 215 15.19 -7.26 0.80
CA ALA A 215 16.59 -7.09 0.47
C ALA A 215 17.01 -8.22 -0.47
N VAL A 216 17.52 -7.85 -1.64
CA VAL A 216 18.18 -8.77 -2.57
C VAL A 216 19.63 -8.90 -2.12
N ARG A 217 20.01 -10.10 -1.70
CA ARG A 217 21.37 -10.37 -1.21
C ARG A 217 22.29 -10.74 -2.36
N ASP A 218 23.50 -10.21 -2.35
CA ASP A 218 24.55 -10.73 -3.19
C ASP A 218 24.93 -12.14 -2.72
N ALA A 219 24.91 -13.12 -3.62
CA ALA A 219 25.25 -14.51 -3.32
C ALA A 219 26.70 -14.67 -2.83
N SER A 220 27.58 -13.70 -3.15
CA SER A 220 28.99 -13.72 -2.78
C SER A 220 29.29 -13.12 -1.39
N THR A 221 28.35 -12.41 -0.76
CA THR A 221 28.60 -11.73 0.52
C THR A 221 27.52 -12.03 1.57
N LEU A 222 27.95 -12.52 2.73
CA LEU A 222 27.04 -12.83 3.84
C LEU A 222 26.58 -11.59 4.63
N THR A 223 26.95 -10.38 4.21
CA THR A 223 26.62 -9.11 4.89
C THR A 223 25.43 -8.40 4.25
N LEU A 224 24.56 -7.80 5.08
CA LEU A 224 23.43 -6.98 4.61
C LEU A 224 23.85 -5.61 4.07
N SER A 225 25.07 -5.16 4.35
CA SER A 225 25.59 -3.83 3.95
C SER A 225 25.74 -3.66 2.44
N THR A 226 25.72 -4.76 1.69
CA THR A 226 25.84 -4.81 0.22
C THR A 226 24.52 -5.20 -0.47
N ALA A 227 23.44 -5.39 0.30
CA ALA A 227 22.15 -5.80 -0.26
C ALA A 227 21.43 -4.64 -0.94
N THR A 228 20.78 -4.91 -2.06
CA THR A 228 19.87 -3.94 -2.70
C THR A 228 18.56 -3.95 -1.93
N LEU A 229 18.22 -2.82 -1.31
CA LEU A 229 16.95 -2.65 -0.60
C LEU A 229 15.83 -2.45 -1.61
N VAL A 230 14.72 -3.15 -1.39
CA VAL A 230 13.53 -3.07 -2.23
C VAL A 230 12.34 -2.73 -1.35
N ASN A 231 11.62 -1.67 -1.73
CA ASN A 231 10.36 -1.28 -1.12
C ASN A 231 9.31 -1.06 -2.22
N GLY A 232 8.08 -0.74 -1.84
CA GLY A 232 7.00 -0.52 -2.81
C GLY A 232 5.63 -0.87 -2.25
N TYR A 233 4.69 -0.99 -3.17
CA TYR A 233 3.29 -1.27 -2.90
C TYR A 233 2.69 -2.04 -4.07
N GLY A 234 1.46 -2.52 -3.92
CA GLY A 234 0.78 -3.21 -5.01
C GLY A 234 -0.59 -3.73 -4.66
N VAL A 235 -1.12 -4.57 -5.53
CA VAL A 235 -2.38 -5.30 -5.32
C VAL A 235 -2.16 -6.79 -5.50
N TYR A 236 -2.88 -7.58 -4.72
CA TYR A 236 -2.92 -9.03 -4.84
C TYR A 236 -4.38 -9.46 -4.92
N LEU A 237 -4.74 -10.09 -6.03
CA LEU A 237 -6.10 -10.45 -6.36
C LEU A 237 -6.19 -11.97 -6.39
N THR A 238 -7.18 -12.54 -5.70
CA THR A 238 -7.49 -13.96 -5.79
C THR A 238 -8.90 -14.16 -6.30
N ARG A 239 -9.10 -15.19 -7.11
CA ARG A 239 -10.42 -15.56 -7.64
C ARG A 239 -10.70 -17.01 -7.32
N ALA A 240 -11.92 -17.27 -6.85
CA ALA A 240 -12.41 -18.62 -6.65
C ALA A 240 -12.66 -19.29 -8.01
N ALA A 241 -12.51 -20.61 -8.07
CA ALA A 241 -12.97 -21.38 -9.22
C ALA A 241 -14.47 -21.15 -9.44
N THR A 242 -14.92 -21.14 -10.70
CA THR A 242 -16.33 -20.95 -11.04
C THR A 242 -16.89 -22.20 -11.70
N ILE A 243 -18.22 -22.28 -11.85
CA ILE A 243 -18.86 -23.36 -12.61
C ILE A 243 -18.41 -23.35 -14.09
N ALA A 244 -18.13 -22.16 -14.63
CA ALA A 244 -17.70 -21.97 -16.01
C ALA A 244 -16.19 -22.21 -16.21
N ASP A 245 -15.38 -22.02 -15.16
CA ASP A 245 -13.96 -22.33 -15.13
C ASP A 245 -13.61 -23.17 -13.89
N PRO A 246 -13.85 -24.49 -13.95
CA PRO A 246 -13.52 -25.41 -12.87
C PRO A 246 -12.01 -25.69 -12.78
N ALA A 247 -11.18 -25.16 -13.70
CA ALA A 247 -9.76 -25.48 -13.81
C ALA A 247 -8.92 -24.98 -12.63
N GLY A 248 -9.47 -24.10 -11.79
CA GLY A 248 -8.90 -23.80 -10.48
C GLY A 248 -9.16 -22.37 -10.04
N SER A 249 -8.92 -22.11 -8.76
CA SER A 249 -8.78 -20.74 -8.28
C SER A 249 -7.58 -20.09 -8.98
N THR A 250 -7.64 -18.78 -9.20
CA THR A 250 -6.54 -18.02 -9.80
C THR A 250 -6.06 -16.91 -8.86
N GLN A 251 -4.85 -16.43 -9.12
CA GLN A 251 -4.24 -15.32 -8.42
C GLN A 251 -3.47 -14.43 -9.39
N ARG A 252 -3.37 -13.15 -9.05
CA ARG A 252 -2.51 -12.17 -9.73
C ARG A 252 -1.96 -11.18 -8.72
N MET A 253 -0.67 -10.91 -8.81
CA MET A 253 -0.01 -9.87 -8.03
C MET A 253 0.60 -8.85 -8.97
N ILE A 254 0.30 -7.57 -8.71
CA ILE A 254 0.85 -6.42 -9.44
C ILE A 254 1.55 -5.55 -8.41
N LEU A 255 2.86 -5.37 -8.56
CA LEU A 255 3.69 -4.59 -7.65
C LEU A 255 4.34 -3.43 -8.38
N ASP A 256 4.43 -2.28 -7.71
CA ASP A 256 5.23 -1.14 -8.12
C ASP A 256 6.40 -1.06 -7.11
N LEU A 257 7.59 -1.49 -7.54
CA LEU A 257 8.76 -1.68 -6.68
C LEU A 257 9.83 -0.60 -6.91
N ILE A 258 10.44 -0.14 -5.82
CA ILE A 258 11.54 0.81 -5.81
C ILE A 258 12.79 0.06 -5.33
N GLU A 259 13.76 -0.09 -6.23
CA GLU A 259 14.99 -0.87 -6.03
C GLU A 259 16.17 0.09 -5.82
N GLY A 260 16.80 0.03 -4.65
CA GLY A 260 17.94 0.91 -4.33
C GLY A 260 17.63 2.40 -4.43
N GLY A 261 16.35 2.79 -4.29
CA GLY A 261 15.88 4.16 -4.45
C GLY A 261 15.53 4.56 -5.90
N LYS A 262 15.59 3.63 -6.86
CA LYS A 262 15.16 3.83 -8.25
C LYS A 262 13.80 3.20 -8.49
N GLY A 263 12.96 3.83 -9.29
CA GLY A 263 11.60 3.35 -9.59
C GLY A 263 10.54 4.43 -9.27
N PRO A 264 9.27 4.02 -9.14
CA PRO A 264 8.79 2.64 -9.14
C PRO A 264 8.84 1.97 -10.53
N THR A 265 9.16 0.68 -10.55
CA THR A 265 9.06 -0.21 -11.71
C THR A 265 7.92 -1.20 -11.48
N ARG A 266 7.09 -1.44 -12.51
CA ARG A 266 5.94 -2.34 -12.41
C ARG A 266 6.36 -3.80 -12.66
N PHE A 267 5.87 -4.69 -11.81
CA PHE A 267 5.97 -6.14 -11.95
C PHE A 267 4.56 -6.75 -11.90
N ASP A 268 4.27 -7.68 -12.80
CA ASP A 268 2.98 -8.36 -12.88
C ASP A 268 3.20 -9.87 -13.05
N SER A 269 2.46 -10.66 -12.29
CA SER A 269 2.46 -12.13 -12.45
C SER A 269 1.65 -12.59 -13.66
N GLY A 270 0.76 -11.75 -14.17
CA GLY A 270 -0.38 -12.20 -14.96
C GLY A 270 -1.34 -13.05 -14.11
N LEU A 271 -2.35 -13.64 -14.76
CA LEU A 271 -3.25 -14.59 -14.11
C LEU A 271 -2.57 -15.95 -14.04
N VAL A 272 -2.28 -16.41 -12.81
CA VAL A 272 -1.68 -17.73 -12.56
C VAL A 272 -2.58 -18.58 -11.67
N PRO A 273 -2.53 -19.92 -11.76
CA PRO A 273 -3.28 -20.79 -10.87
C PRO A 273 -2.93 -20.57 -9.39
N LEU A 274 -3.94 -20.54 -8.53
CA LEU A 274 -3.82 -20.50 -7.08
C LEU A 274 -3.83 -21.94 -6.55
N GLY A 275 -2.72 -22.67 -6.75
CA GLY A 275 -2.54 -24.05 -6.29
C GLY A 275 -3.57 -25.06 -6.86
N ALA A 276 -3.41 -26.33 -6.51
CA ALA A 276 -4.39 -27.35 -6.86
C ALA A 276 -5.68 -27.17 -6.02
N PRO A 277 -6.87 -27.50 -6.55
CA PRO A 277 -8.12 -27.48 -5.77
C PRO A 277 -7.98 -28.27 -4.46
N GLY A 278 -8.22 -27.62 -3.33
CA GLY A 278 -8.10 -28.22 -1.99
C GLY A 278 -6.79 -27.93 -1.23
N ASP A 279 -5.93 -27.04 -1.72
CA ASP A 279 -4.79 -26.59 -0.92
C ASP A 279 -5.22 -25.65 0.22
N GLU A 280 -5.41 -26.21 1.42
CA GLU A 280 -5.73 -25.49 2.66
C GLU A 280 -4.63 -24.49 3.11
N ARG A 281 -3.53 -24.37 2.35
CA ARG A 281 -2.44 -23.43 2.61
C ARG A 281 -2.77 -21.99 2.26
N PHE A 282 -3.88 -21.70 1.57
CA PHE A 282 -4.37 -20.34 1.41
C PHE A 282 -5.36 -19.99 2.53
N PRO A 283 -5.23 -18.86 3.27
CA PRO A 283 -4.36 -17.70 3.06
C PRO A 283 -3.04 -17.75 3.84
N LEU A 284 -2.55 -18.93 4.25
CA LEU A 284 -1.32 -19.07 5.04
C LEU A 284 -0.04 -18.85 4.24
N ARG A 285 -0.08 -19.02 2.91
CA ARG A 285 1.05 -18.86 2.00
C ARG A 285 0.70 -17.99 0.80
N VAL A 286 1.72 -17.33 0.26
CA VAL A 286 1.70 -16.63 -1.03
C VAL A 286 2.87 -17.20 -1.81
N ASP A 287 2.56 -17.87 -2.91
CA ASP A 287 3.54 -18.50 -3.81
C ASP A 287 3.22 -17.99 -5.22
N ILE A 288 4.02 -17.04 -5.70
CA ILE A 288 3.78 -16.34 -6.98
C ILE A 288 5.07 -15.72 -7.52
N ASP A 289 5.24 -15.76 -8.83
CA ASP A 289 6.30 -15.05 -9.53
C ASP A 289 5.73 -13.76 -10.15
N VAL A 290 6.43 -12.64 -10.02
CA VAL A 290 6.09 -11.38 -10.71
C VAL A 290 7.26 -10.93 -11.57
N ALA A 291 6.97 -10.45 -12.77
CA ALA A 291 7.96 -10.12 -13.79
C ALA A 291 7.75 -8.72 -14.35
N GLU A 292 8.82 -8.04 -14.76
CA GLU A 292 8.75 -6.70 -15.36
C GLU A 292 8.21 -6.75 -16.79
N HIS A 293 8.65 -7.76 -17.56
CA HIS A 293 8.34 -7.92 -18.99
C HIS A 293 7.56 -9.21 -19.29
N GLY A 294 6.85 -9.76 -18.30
CA GLY A 294 5.97 -10.90 -18.48
C GLY A 294 6.68 -12.21 -18.83
N PHE A 295 7.90 -12.41 -18.31
CA PHE A 295 8.72 -13.61 -18.52
C PHE A 295 9.11 -13.83 -19.98
N ALA A 296 9.32 -12.75 -20.73
CA ALA A 296 9.68 -12.80 -22.14
C ALA A 296 11.09 -12.27 -22.36
N CYS A 297 11.98 -13.12 -22.85
CA CYS A 297 13.38 -12.77 -23.09
C CYS A 297 14.06 -12.24 -21.82
N TYR A 298 14.85 -11.17 -21.88
CA TYR A 298 15.52 -10.64 -20.70
C TYR A 298 14.51 -10.00 -19.75
N ASP A 299 14.45 -10.50 -18.52
CA ASP A 299 13.50 -10.02 -17.53
C ASP A 299 14.09 -10.02 -16.12
N ASN A 300 13.46 -9.21 -15.27
CA ASN A 300 13.68 -9.15 -13.83
C ASN A 300 12.47 -9.79 -13.17
N VAL A 301 12.71 -10.81 -12.36
CA VAL A 301 11.65 -11.62 -11.77
C VAL A 301 11.85 -11.77 -10.27
N TYR A 302 10.80 -11.47 -9.52
CA TYR A 302 10.71 -11.79 -8.10
C TYR A 302 9.91 -13.07 -7.93
N SER A 303 10.58 -14.14 -7.48
CA SER A 303 9.92 -15.37 -7.04
C SER A 303 9.57 -15.27 -5.57
N ILE A 304 8.29 -15.02 -5.29
CA ILE A 304 7.77 -14.72 -3.95
C ILE A 304 7.19 -15.99 -3.37
N HIS A 305 7.86 -16.48 -2.34
CA HIS A 305 7.41 -17.57 -1.50
C HIS A 305 7.30 -17.03 -0.07
N ALA A 306 6.08 -16.84 0.44
CA ALA A 306 5.87 -16.17 1.70
C ALA A 306 4.89 -16.94 2.59
N LYS A 307 5.09 -16.83 3.91
CA LYS A 307 4.20 -17.41 4.91
C LYS A 307 3.66 -16.34 5.82
N ARG A 308 2.37 -16.43 6.15
CA ARG A 308 1.73 -15.60 7.16
C ARG A 308 2.45 -15.77 8.49
N ARG A 309 2.83 -14.67 9.13
CA ARG A 309 3.31 -14.70 10.51
C ARG A 309 2.10 -14.82 11.43
N THR A 310 2.03 -15.89 12.21
CA THR A 310 1.18 -15.89 13.40
C THR A 310 1.67 -14.79 14.32
N ALA A 311 0.78 -13.89 14.75
CA ALA A 311 1.14 -12.87 15.72
C ALA A 311 1.57 -13.57 17.02
N MET A 312 2.88 -13.64 17.26
CA MET A 312 3.43 -13.99 18.54
C MET A 312 4.53 -12.99 18.84
N MET A 313 4.14 -11.94 19.57
CA MET A 313 5.06 -11.22 20.42
C MET A 313 4.25 -10.63 21.57
N THR A 314 4.09 -11.42 22.61
CA THR A 314 3.97 -10.88 23.96
C THR A 314 5.20 -9.97 24.18
N PRO A 315 5.05 -8.72 24.62
CA PRO A 315 6.21 -7.91 24.95
C PRO A 315 6.91 -8.55 26.17
N GLY A 316 8.12 -9.08 26.01
CA GLY A 316 8.96 -9.42 27.17
C GLY A 316 9.82 -10.68 27.16
N THR A 317 9.86 -11.51 26.10
CA THR A 317 10.78 -12.66 26.07
C THR A 317 11.94 -12.42 25.12
N VAL A 318 13.12 -12.23 25.72
CA VAL A 318 14.44 -12.27 25.08
C VAL A 318 14.63 -13.65 24.45
N ASP A 319 15.04 -13.67 23.18
CA ASP A 319 15.42 -14.87 22.46
C ASP A 319 16.62 -15.54 23.16
N THR A 320 16.39 -16.68 23.81
CA THR A 320 17.49 -17.60 24.14
C THR A 320 17.73 -18.53 22.96
N GLU A 321 18.93 -18.39 22.40
CA GLU A 321 19.60 -19.23 21.42
C GLU A 321 19.31 -20.75 21.61
N PRO A 322 19.11 -21.52 20.52
CA PRO A 322 18.93 -22.95 20.63
C PRO A 322 20.26 -23.63 21.02
N THR A 323 20.27 -24.24 22.20
CA THR A 323 21.36 -25.07 22.73
C THR A 323 21.77 -26.16 21.72
N PRO A 324 23.08 -26.42 21.49
CA PRO A 324 23.53 -27.45 20.56
C PRO A 324 23.15 -28.86 21.02
N ILE A 325 22.81 -29.70 20.06
CA ILE A 325 22.46 -31.11 20.19
C ILE A 325 23.62 -31.88 20.87
N GLY A 326 23.32 -32.52 22.00
CA GLY A 326 24.26 -33.34 22.76
C GLY A 326 24.71 -34.59 22.00
N VAL A 327 26.02 -34.77 21.94
CA VAL A 327 26.70 -35.99 21.48
C VAL A 327 26.51 -37.09 22.53
N LYS A 328 25.98 -38.25 22.11
CA LYS A 328 25.91 -39.47 22.92
C LYS A 328 27.29 -40.13 23.01
N PRO A 329 27.81 -40.51 24.19
CA PRO A 329 29.04 -41.30 24.26
C PRO A 329 28.77 -42.75 23.84
N ALA A 330 29.70 -43.32 23.07
CA ALA A 330 29.74 -44.75 22.75
C ALA A 330 30.23 -45.56 23.97
N PRO A 331 29.84 -46.85 24.09
CA PRO A 331 30.28 -47.72 25.17
C PRO A 331 31.77 -48.06 25.11
#